data_AF-A0A9N9YVH1-F1
#
_entry.id   AF-A0A9N9YVH1-F1
#
_cell.length_a   1.000
_cell.length_b   1.000
_cell.length_c   1.000
_cell.angle_alpha   90.00
_cell.angle_beta   90.00
_cell.angle_gamma   90.00
#
_symmetry.space_group_name_H-M   'P 1'
#
loop_
_entity.id
_entity.type
_entity.pdbx_description
1 polymer ?
#
loop_
_entity_poly.entity_id
_entity_poly.type
_entity_poly.pdbx_seq_one_letter_code
_entity_poly.pdbx_strand_id
1 'polypeptide(L)'
;MHYGHFARANAKSGIISNDEFTEIERGLREVLKEWEADTFVIMPNDEDRLGQIHTANERRLSEIIGKEIGGKLHTGRSRNEQVVTDMRMWLRERIREIEGHLAAFLQVIAARAEAEVPLGVGALAGNAFGIDRQMMAKELGFEGIMWNSMGAVADLLGLGYHKKIPDGLELLRGKAGRGFGHFAGVYCATKGIPSTYNKDLQESWEPMLDHVKTVSDSVQIANGILSTLKLRPDRMRASLNPLLLATDVADALVKIGVPFRETHHISGRVVAKSEELGIPMDQLSLEQLQAIDSRFPDNIKDVFNYEASVESRNAQGGTSRASVLEQIEVLKGMLG
;
A
#
# COMPACT_ATOMS: atom_id res chain seq x y z
N MET A 1 -4.91 26.15 16.51
CA MET A 1 -5.94 26.65 15.55
C MET A 1 -7.35 26.72 16.14
N HIS A 2 -7.89 25.69 16.83
CA HIS A 2 -9.28 25.73 17.33
C HIS A 2 -9.54 26.80 18.40
N TYR A 3 -8.54 27.14 19.23
CA TYR A 3 -8.65 28.23 20.21
C TYR A 3 -9.14 29.54 19.59
N GLY A 4 -8.62 29.91 18.41
CA GLY A 4 -9.04 31.12 17.69
C GLY A 4 -10.47 31.01 17.15
N HIS A 5 -10.89 29.83 16.71
CA HIS A 5 -12.28 29.59 16.29
C HIS A 5 -13.25 29.69 17.46
N PHE A 6 -12.89 29.16 18.62
CA PHE A 6 -13.70 29.25 19.83
C PHE A 6 -13.79 30.70 20.34
N ALA A 7 -12.67 31.42 20.38
CA ALA A 7 -12.64 32.85 20.73
C ALA A 7 -13.55 33.66 19.81
N ARG A 8 -13.52 33.39 18.50
CA ARG A 8 -14.39 34.04 17.51
C ARG A 8 -15.87 33.74 17.76
N ALA A 9 -16.20 32.51 18.16
CA ALA A 9 -17.57 32.14 18.53
C ALA A 9 -18.03 32.89 19.79
N ASN A 10 -17.19 32.99 20.82
CA ASN A 10 -17.49 33.74 22.05
C ASN A 10 -17.69 35.24 21.78
N ALA A 11 -16.90 35.83 20.87
CA ALA A 11 -17.08 37.21 20.46
C ALA A 11 -18.43 37.44 19.77
N LYS A 12 -18.83 36.54 18.87
CA LYS A 12 -20.14 36.57 18.21
C LYS A 12 -21.30 36.42 19.19
N SER A 13 -21.12 35.66 20.27
CA SER A 13 -22.12 35.45 21.32
C SER A 13 -22.13 36.55 22.39
N GLY A 14 -21.26 37.56 22.29
CA GLY A 14 -21.16 38.65 23.27
C GLY A 14 -20.52 38.25 24.61
N ILE A 15 -19.87 37.09 24.70
CA ILE A 15 -19.18 36.62 25.90
C ILE A 15 -17.87 37.38 26.12
N ILE A 16 -17.20 37.75 25.02
CA ILE A 16 -16.02 38.63 25.00
C ILE A 16 -16.24 39.76 24.00
N SER A 17 -15.59 40.90 24.19
CA SER A 17 -15.64 42.01 23.25
C SER A 17 -14.81 41.75 21.99
N ASN A 18 -15.00 42.55 20.93
CA ASN A 18 -14.16 42.46 19.72
C ASN A 18 -12.69 42.83 19.99
N ASP A 19 -12.44 43.75 20.92
CA ASP A 19 -11.09 44.14 21.32
C ASP A 19 -10.42 42.99 22.08
N GLU A 20 -11.13 42.35 23.00
CA GLU A 20 -10.65 41.16 23.71
C GLU A 20 -10.39 39.99 22.76
N PHE A 21 -11.26 39.77 21.77
CA PHE A 21 -11.04 38.78 20.72
C PHE A 21 -9.76 39.07 19.91
N THR A 22 -9.54 40.33 19.55
CA THR A 22 -8.35 40.75 18.78
C THR A 22 -7.07 40.49 19.58
N GLU A 23 -7.06 40.81 20.87
CA GLU A 23 -5.93 40.49 21.76
C GLU A 23 -5.72 38.99 21.93
N ILE A 24 -6.78 38.20 22.09
CA ILE A 24 -6.68 36.74 22.16
C ILE A 24 -6.12 36.17 20.86
N GLU A 25 -6.59 36.63 19.69
CA GLU A 25 -6.09 36.15 18.39
C GLU A 25 -4.60 36.51 18.21
N ARG A 26 -4.19 37.72 18.60
CA ARG A 26 -2.78 38.13 18.60
C ARG A 26 -1.94 37.24 19.51
N GLY A 27 -2.35 37.07 20.76
CA GLY A 27 -1.64 36.26 21.74
C GLY A 27 -1.50 34.80 21.31
N LEU A 28 -2.56 34.20 20.75
CA LEU A 28 -2.51 32.83 20.24
C LEU A 28 -1.54 32.67 19.05
N ARG A 29 -1.40 33.69 18.19
CA ARG A 29 -0.40 33.69 17.11
C ARG A 29 1.02 33.77 17.65
N GLU A 30 1.24 34.49 18.74
CA GLU A 30 2.55 34.55 19.41
C GLU A 30 2.90 33.21 20.06
N VAL A 31 1.96 32.58 20.77
CA VAL A 31 2.14 31.22 21.29
C VAL A 31 2.47 30.23 20.18
N LEU A 32 1.76 30.31 19.04
CA LEU A 32 2.03 29.45 17.88
C LEU A 32 3.46 29.65 17.35
N LYS A 33 3.92 30.89 17.21
CA LYS A 33 5.30 31.18 16.77
C LYS A 33 6.34 30.59 17.71
N GLU A 34 6.08 30.60 19.02
CA GLU A 34 7.00 29.99 19.99
C GLU A 34 7.08 28.47 19.84
N TRP A 35 5.97 27.80 19.56
CA TRP A 35 5.96 26.38 19.24
C TRP A 35 6.68 26.08 17.92
N GLU A 36 6.45 26.88 16.87
CA GLU A 36 7.08 26.69 15.56
C GLU A 36 8.59 26.97 15.58
N ALA A 37 9.05 27.83 16.49
CA ALA A 37 10.46 28.18 16.66
C ALA A 37 11.18 27.34 17.73
N ASP A 38 10.51 26.35 18.33
CA ASP A 38 11.01 25.56 19.47
C ASP A 38 11.49 26.41 20.66
N THR A 39 10.91 27.61 20.84
CA THR A 39 11.25 28.52 21.96
C THR A 39 10.23 28.48 23.10
N PHE A 40 9.12 27.75 22.94
CA PHE A 40 8.11 27.58 23.99
C PHE A 40 8.69 26.81 25.18
N VAL A 41 8.57 27.38 26.38
CA VAL A 41 9.07 26.74 27.62
C VAL A 41 7.92 26.05 28.36
N ILE A 42 8.00 24.72 28.47
CA ILE A 42 7.11 23.91 29.30
C ILE A 42 7.55 24.02 30.76
N MET A 43 6.60 24.30 31.65
CA MET A 43 6.86 24.50 33.07
C MET A 43 6.50 23.24 33.88
N PRO A 44 7.17 22.96 35.01
CA PRO A 44 6.85 21.79 35.85
C PRO A 44 5.39 21.74 36.33
N ASN A 45 4.76 22.91 36.52
CA ASN A 45 3.36 23.00 36.96
C ASN A 45 2.36 22.79 35.81
N ASP A 46 2.81 22.51 34.58
CA ASP A 46 1.94 22.15 33.44
C ASP A 46 1.49 20.65 33.50
N GLU A 47 1.80 19.94 34.60
CA GLU A 47 1.62 18.49 34.78
C GLU A 47 0.16 18.01 34.84
N ASP A 48 -0.31 17.42 33.73
CA ASP A 48 -1.00 16.11 33.72
C ASP A 48 -0.93 15.49 32.31
N ARG A 49 -0.36 14.28 32.17
CA ARG A 49 0.40 13.76 31.00
C ARG A 49 -0.17 13.88 29.58
N LEU A 50 -1.47 14.13 29.38
CA LEU A 50 -2.07 14.36 28.05
C LEU A 50 -3.00 15.59 28.00
N GLY A 51 -3.21 16.27 29.13
CA GLY A 51 -3.83 17.60 29.22
C GLY A 51 -2.82 18.76 29.22
N GLN A 52 -1.52 18.43 29.23
CA GLN A 52 -0.38 19.35 29.36
C GLN A 52 -0.42 20.51 28.36
N ILE A 53 -0.71 20.19 27.09
CA ILE A 53 -0.64 21.18 26.02
C ILE A 53 -1.69 22.28 26.19
N HIS A 54 -2.85 21.96 26.78
CA HIS A 54 -3.89 22.95 26.92
C HIS A 54 -3.61 23.92 28.06
N THR A 55 -3.17 23.40 29.21
CA THR A 55 -2.75 24.22 30.36
C THR A 55 -1.56 25.08 29.99
N ALA A 56 -0.55 24.51 29.30
CA ALA A 56 0.62 25.24 28.85
C ALA A 56 0.24 26.39 27.89
N ASN A 57 -0.61 26.13 26.90
CA ASN A 57 -1.07 27.16 25.96
C ASN A 57 -1.91 28.25 26.65
N GLU A 58 -2.79 27.87 27.58
CA GLU A 58 -3.62 28.84 28.34
C GLU A 58 -2.78 29.69 29.29
N ARG A 59 -1.78 29.09 29.95
CA ARG A 59 -0.78 29.78 30.78
C ARG A 59 -0.02 30.78 29.92
N ARG A 60 0.61 30.33 28.84
CA ARG A 60 1.45 31.18 28.00
C ARG A 60 0.64 32.31 27.37
N LEU A 61 -0.58 32.03 26.92
CA LEU A 61 -1.49 33.07 26.44
C LEU A 61 -1.73 34.14 27.52
N SER A 62 -2.02 33.71 28.76
CA SER A 62 -2.27 34.63 29.88
C SER A 62 -1.03 35.45 30.28
N GLU A 63 0.17 34.91 30.11
CA GLU A 63 1.43 35.65 30.29
C GLU A 63 1.61 36.75 29.24
N ILE A 64 1.13 36.52 28.01
CA ILE A 64 1.27 37.46 26.88
C ILE A 64 0.21 38.57 26.91
N ILE A 65 -1.05 38.24 27.22
CA ILE A 65 -2.20 39.18 27.09
C ILE A 65 -2.83 39.57 28.43
N GLY A 66 -2.29 39.08 29.54
CA GLY A 66 -2.83 39.25 30.87
C GLY A 66 -3.92 38.24 31.21
N LYS A 67 -3.96 37.84 32.50
CA LYS A 67 -4.86 36.81 33.01
C LYS A 67 -6.35 37.17 32.89
N GLU A 68 -6.69 38.45 33.00
CA GLU A 68 -8.07 38.94 32.92
C GLU A 68 -8.69 38.69 31.54
N ILE A 69 -7.93 38.86 30.47
CA ILE A 69 -8.38 38.61 29.09
C ILE A 69 -8.18 37.14 28.73
N GLY A 70 -7.00 36.57 29.01
CA GLY A 70 -6.67 35.18 28.70
C GLY A 70 -7.62 34.17 29.37
N GLY A 71 -8.04 34.43 30.60
CA GLY A 71 -8.96 33.57 31.34
C GLY A 71 -10.36 33.45 30.70
N LYS A 72 -10.81 34.47 29.96
CA LYS A 72 -12.13 34.47 29.29
C LYS A 72 -12.19 33.50 28.10
N LEU A 73 -11.05 33.04 27.59
CA LEU A 73 -11.02 32.06 26.50
C LEU A 73 -11.59 30.69 26.90
N HIS A 74 -11.56 30.37 28.20
CA HIS A 74 -12.09 29.11 28.71
C HIS A 74 -13.61 29.17 28.99
N THR A 75 -14.23 30.35 28.93
CA THR A 75 -15.66 30.51 29.23
C THR A 75 -16.52 29.69 28.28
N GLY A 76 -17.30 28.77 28.84
CA GLY A 76 -18.18 27.88 28.09
C GLY A 76 -17.49 26.69 27.43
N ARG A 77 -16.19 26.44 27.71
CA ARG A 77 -15.44 25.32 27.14
C ARG A 77 -15.18 24.22 28.17
N SER A 78 -15.30 22.97 27.75
CA SER A 78 -14.86 21.82 28.54
C SER A 78 -13.51 21.29 28.04
N ARG A 79 -12.68 20.78 28.95
CA ARG A 79 -11.46 20.07 28.57
C ARG A 79 -11.80 18.78 27.78
N ASN A 80 -12.93 18.14 28.07
CA ASN A 80 -13.33 16.87 27.43
C ASN A 80 -13.60 17.05 25.93
N GLU A 81 -14.37 18.07 25.54
CA GLU A 81 -14.63 18.34 24.12
C GLU A 81 -13.37 18.85 23.40
N GLN A 82 -12.51 19.57 24.12
CA GLN A 82 -11.31 20.16 23.55
C GLN A 82 -10.31 19.07 23.13
N VAL A 83 -10.00 18.14 24.03
CA VAL A 83 -9.07 17.04 23.77
C VAL A 83 -9.53 16.22 22.55
N VAL A 84 -10.83 15.92 22.46
CA VAL A 84 -11.38 15.15 21.33
C VAL A 84 -11.35 15.94 20.03
N THR A 85 -11.58 17.25 20.09
CA THR A 85 -11.50 18.13 18.91
C THR A 85 -10.08 18.16 18.36
N ASP A 86 -9.09 18.37 19.24
CA ASP A 86 -7.67 18.38 18.88
C ASP A 86 -7.22 17.04 18.30
N MET A 87 -7.61 15.94 18.94
CA MET A 87 -7.34 14.58 18.47
C MET A 87 -7.88 14.34 17.06
N ARG A 88 -9.15 14.68 16.80
CA ARG A 88 -9.79 14.45 15.50
C ARG A 88 -9.21 15.32 14.41
N MET A 89 -8.87 16.57 14.72
CA MET A 89 -8.22 17.48 13.76
C MET A 89 -6.84 16.95 13.37
N TRP A 90 -6.02 16.58 14.36
CA TRP A 90 -4.69 16.01 14.15
C TRP A 90 -4.76 14.69 13.38
N LEU A 91 -5.65 13.77 13.77
CA LEU A 91 -5.84 12.50 13.08
C LEU A 91 -6.23 12.68 11.62
N ARG A 92 -7.13 13.63 11.32
CA ARG A 92 -7.54 13.92 9.95
C ARG A 92 -6.37 14.35 9.07
N GLU A 93 -5.47 15.19 9.59
CA GLU A 93 -4.27 15.62 8.87
C GLU A 93 -3.31 14.45 8.65
N ARG A 94 -3.06 13.65 9.69
CA ARG A 94 -2.18 12.48 9.60
C ARG A 94 -2.72 11.37 8.70
N ILE A 95 -4.04 11.16 8.67
CA ILE A 95 -4.68 10.20 7.75
C ILE A 95 -4.46 10.65 6.30
N ARG A 96 -4.61 11.94 5.99
CA ARG A 96 -4.35 12.46 4.64
C ARG A 96 -2.90 12.27 4.20
N GLU A 97 -1.95 12.42 5.12
CA GLU A 97 -0.54 12.12 4.84
C GLU A 97 -0.33 10.63 4.53
N ILE A 98 -0.93 9.74 5.33
CA ILE A 98 -0.88 8.28 5.11
C ILE A 98 -1.55 7.90 3.78
N GLU A 99 -2.70 8.51 3.44
CA GLU A 99 -3.37 8.35 2.15
C GLU A 99 -2.45 8.74 0.99
N GLY A 100 -1.70 9.84 1.12
CA GLY A 100 -0.69 10.24 0.15
C GLY A 100 0.42 9.21 -0.02
N HIS A 101 0.95 8.66 1.08
CA HIS A 101 1.94 7.58 1.03
C HIS A 101 1.39 6.31 0.38
N LEU A 102 0.13 5.96 0.68
CA LEU A 102 -0.53 4.78 0.12
C LEU A 102 -0.79 4.94 -1.38
N ALA A 103 -1.24 6.12 -1.81
CA ALA A 103 -1.40 6.44 -3.22
C ALA A 103 -0.07 6.33 -3.97
N ALA A 104 1.01 6.90 -3.43
CA ALA A 104 2.35 6.77 -4.00
C ALA A 104 2.81 5.30 -4.10
N PHE A 105 2.53 4.49 -3.07
CA PHE A 105 2.85 3.06 -3.10
C PHE A 105 2.08 2.30 -4.19
N LEU A 106 0.78 2.58 -4.33
CA LEU A 106 -0.05 1.98 -5.38
C LEU A 106 0.37 2.44 -6.78
N GLN A 107 0.80 3.68 -6.95
CA GLN A 107 1.38 4.18 -8.21
C GLN A 107 2.67 3.42 -8.56
N VAL A 108 3.54 3.14 -7.59
CA VAL A 108 4.74 2.33 -7.82
C VAL A 108 4.38 0.89 -8.20
N ILE A 109 3.35 0.28 -7.56
CA ILE A 109 2.85 -1.04 -7.97
C ILE A 109 2.37 -1.01 -9.42
N ALA A 110 1.53 -0.05 -9.78
CA ALA A 110 0.98 0.08 -11.13
C ALA A 110 2.08 0.31 -12.17
N ALA A 111 3.00 1.24 -11.91
CA ALA A 111 4.10 1.57 -12.81
C ALA A 111 5.05 0.38 -13.00
N ARG A 112 5.34 -0.37 -11.93
CA ARG A 112 6.14 -1.61 -12.05
C ARG A 112 5.41 -2.68 -12.83
N ALA A 113 4.13 -2.92 -12.53
CA ALA A 113 3.32 -3.89 -13.25
C ALA A 113 3.27 -3.55 -14.74
N GLU A 114 3.16 -2.27 -15.10
CA GLU A 114 3.18 -1.80 -16.49
C GLU A 114 4.56 -1.89 -17.14
N ALA A 115 5.64 -1.47 -16.48
CA ALA A 115 6.99 -1.51 -17.03
C ALA A 115 7.50 -2.95 -17.19
N GLU A 116 7.08 -3.84 -16.31
CA GLU A 116 7.37 -5.27 -16.37
C GLU A 116 6.39 -6.00 -17.33
N VAL A 117 5.46 -5.26 -17.96
CA VAL A 117 4.67 -5.65 -19.13
C VAL A 117 5.29 -4.99 -20.38
N PRO A 118 6.13 -5.70 -21.16
CA PRO A 118 7.03 -5.06 -22.12
C PRO A 118 6.30 -4.45 -23.32
N LEU A 119 6.59 -3.18 -23.65
CA LEU A 119 6.16 -2.55 -24.91
C LEU A 119 7.29 -2.57 -25.96
N GLY A 120 6.97 -2.96 -27.20
CA GLY A 120 7.86 -2.85 -28.38
C GLY A 120 8.97 -3.91 -28.55
N VAL A 121 9.16 -4.82 -27.58
CA VAL A 121 10.18 -5.91 -27.67
C VAL A 121 9.57 -7.28 -27.99
N GLY A 122 8.27 -7.35 -28.27
CA GLY A 122 7.53 -8.62 -28.23
C GLY A 122 7.66 -9.24 -26.83
N ALA A 123 7.39 -10.53 -26.67
CA ALA A 123 7.58 -11.18 -25.37
C ALA A 123 9.07 -11.33 -24.98
N LEU A 124 9.97 -11.55 -25.95
CA LEU A 124 11.43 -11.66 -25.71
C LEU A 124 12.35 -11.41 -26.93
N ALA A 125 11.89 -11.63 -28.17
CA ALA A 125 12.74 -11.71 -29.36
C ALA A 125 12.56 -10.55 -30.37
N GLY A 126 11.97 -9.44 -29.94
CA GLY A 126 11.63 -8.32 -30.81
C GLY A 126 10.18 -8.37 -31.31
N ASN A 127 9.76 -7.29 -31.96
CA ASN A 127 8.43 -7.19 -32.54
C ASN A 127 8.41 -7.73 -33.98
N ALA A 128 7.47 -8.61 -34.30
CA ALA A 128 7.39 -9.33 -35.59
C ALA A 128 6.97 -8.45 -36.79
N PHE A 129 6.51 -7.22 -36.56
CA PHE A 129 5.89 -6.37 -37.59
C PHE A 129 6.78 -5.21 -38.07
N GLY A 130 8.08 -5.21 -37.74
CA GLY A 130 9.03 -4.23 -38.28
C GLY A 130 8.73 -2.78 -37.89
N ILE A 131 8.16 -2.56 -36.70
CA ILE A 131 7.67 -1.26 -36.24
C ILE A 131 8.84 -0.29 -36.01
N ASP A 132 8.67 0.98 -36.40
CA ASP A 132 9.67 2.05 -36.19
C ASP A 132 9.73 2.45 -34.71
N ARG A 133 10.67 1.84 -33.99
CA ARG A 133 10.89 2.08 -32.55
C ARG A 133 11.53 3.45 -32.28
N GLN A 134 12.27 4.02 -33.22
CA GLN A 134 12.91 5.33 -33.07
C GLN A 134 11.87 6.45 -33.13
N MET A 135 10.91 6.33 -34.06
CA MET A 135 9.76 7.23 -34.15
C MET A 135 8.94 7.22 -32.84
N MET A 136 8.57 6.04 -32.34
CA MET A 136 7.78 5.91 -31.10
C MET A 136 8.49 6.50 -29.87
N ALA A 137 9.80 6.26 -29.70
CA ALA A 137 10.56 6.83 -28.59
C ALA A 137 10.56 8.36 -28.63
N LYS A 138 10.67 8.95 -29.83
CA LYS A 138 10.65 10.39 -30.04
C LYS A 138 9.28 11.01 -29.77
N GLU A 139 8.20 10.37 -30.20
CA GLU A 139 6.82 10.86 -29.96
C GLU A 139 6.42 10.80 -28.50
N LEU A 140 6.92 9.80 -27.76
CA LEU A 140 6.63 9.60 -26.34
C LEU A 140 7.60 10.33 -25.40
N GLY A 141 8.55 11.10 -25.93
CA GLY A 141 9.47 11.92 -25.14
C GLY A 141 10.61 11.15 -24.44
N PHE A 142 10.96 9.97 -24.93
CA PHE A 142 12.11 9.20 -24.42
C PHE A 142 13.42 9.63 -25.08
N GLU A 143 14.54 9.58 -24.33
CA GLU A 143 15.88 9.93 -24.84
C GLU A 143 16.44 8.94 -25.88
N GLY A 144 15.84 7.76 -26.04
CA GLY A 144 16.26 6.77 -27.04
C GLY A 144 15.58 5.42 -26.94
N ILE A 145 16.01 4.47 -27.78
CA ILE A 145 15.49 3.09 -27.80
C ILE A 145 16.44 2.12 -27.09
N MET A 146 15.88 1.04 -26.52
CA MET A 146 16.68 -0.10 -26.06
C MET A 146 17.17 -0.95 -27.24
N TRP A 147 18.50 -1.10 -27.33
CA TRP A 147 19.23 -1.65 -28.48
C TRP A 147 19.14 -3.17 -28.66
N ASN A 148 18.70 -3.92 -27.64
CA ASN A 148 18.52 -5.37 -27.69
C ASN A 148 17.18 -5.75 -27.02
N SER A 149 16.36 -6.58 -27.66
CA SER A 149 15.07 -7.06 -27.12
C SER A 149 15.24 -7.93 -25.87
N MET A 150 16.32 -8.70 -25.76
CA MET A 150 16.75 -9.40 -24.54
C MET A 150 17.57 -8.50 -23.61
N GLY A 151 18.09 -7.38 -24.10
CA GLY A 151 18.91 -6.42 -23.34
C GLY A 151 18.12 -5.29 -22.68
N ALA A 152 16.79 -5.40 -22.60
CA ALA A 152 15.95 -4.46 -21.85
C ALA A 152 16.05 -4.63 -20.32
N VAL A 153 16.81 -5.62 -19.84
CA VAL A 153 16.93 -5.95 -18.41
C VAL A 153 18.36 -6.44 -18.08
N ALA A 154 19.25 -5.53 -17.72
CA ALA A 154 20.52 -5.76 -17.00
C ALA A 154 21.04 -4.39 -16.51
N ASP A 155 21.58 -4.14 -15.31
CA ASP A 155 22.35 -4.96 -14.38
C ASP A 155 22.26 -4.38 -12.93
N LEU A 156 22.85 -5.03 -11.93
CA LEU A 156 23.65 -4.33 -10.92
C LEU A 156 24.85 -5.22 -10.53
N LEU A 157 26.04 -4.81 -10.97
CA LEU A 157 27.33 -5.19 -10.39
C LEU A 157 27.32 -4.94 -8.86
N GLY A 158 27.74 -5.90 -8.04
CA GLY A 158 29.11 -5.99 -7.50
C GLY A 158 29.25 -5.06 -6.27
N LEU A 159 29.40 -5.53 -5.04
CA LEU A 159 30.54 -6.27 -4.50
C LEU A 159 30.16 -6.86 -3.12
N GLY A 160 30.60 -8.10 -2.84
CA GLY A 160 30.79 -8.66 -1.48
C GLY A 160 29.53 -8.95 -0.64
N TYR A 161 29.41 -10.19 -0.16
CA TYR A 161 28.36 -10.77 0.70
C TYR A 161 27.12 -11.34 -0.03
N HIS A 162 27.17 -12.66 -0.23
CA HIS A 162 26.10 -13.48 -0.82
C HIS A 162 24.79 -13.58 -0.01
N LYS A 163 24.70 -12.95 1.17
CA LYS A 163 23.51 -12.99 2.04
C LYS A 163 22.94 -11.60 2.23
N LYS A 164 21.87 -11.27 1.50
CA LYS A 164 21.02 -10.12 1.79
C LYS A 164 19.90 -10.57 2.74
N ILE A 165 19.76 -9.90 3.87
CA ILE A 165 18.68 -10.16 4.84
C ILE A 165 17.53 -9.21 4.49
N PRO A 166 16.28 -9.68 4.41
CA PRO A 166 15.15 -8.83 4.08
C PRO A 166 14.66 -8.03 5.30
N ASP A 167 15.55 -7.32 6.00
CA ASP A 167 15.27 -6.65 7.27
C ASP A 167 14.04 -5.73 7.20
N GLY A 168 13.89 -4.98 6.10
CA GLY A 168 12.72 -4.13 5.87
C GLY A 168 11.41 -4.91 5.83
N LEU A 169 11.37 -6.08 5.17
CA LEU A 169 10.17 -6.93 5.12
C LEU A 169 9.90 -7.61 6.47
N GLU A 170 10.95 -8.00 7.20
CA GLU A 170 10.83 -8.57 8.54
C GLU A 170 10.26 -7.55 9.54
N LEU A 171 10.73 -6.30 9.46
CA LEU A 171 10.20 -5.19 10.24
C LEU A 171 8.72 -4.95 9.92
N LEU A 172 8.34 -4.86 8.65
CA LEU A 172 6.94 -4.68 8.24
C LEU A 172 6.04 -5.79 8.79
N ARG A 173 6.49 -7.05 8.72
CA ARG A 173 5.78 -8.18 9.31
C ARG A 173 5.62 -8.06 10.83
N GLY A 174 6.67 -7.62 11.53
CA GLY A 174 6.60 -7.36 12.97
C GLY A 174 5.67 -6.19 13.34
N LYS A 175 5.62 -5.14 12.50
CA LYS A 175 4.74 -3.98 12.71
C LYS A 175 3.26 -4.34 12.63
N ALA A 176 2.86 -5.39 11.91
CA ALA A 176 1.49 -5.88 11.92
C ALA A 176 1.03 -6.29 13.34
N GLY A 177 1.87 -7.02 14.07
CA GLY A 177 1.59 -7.40 15.47
C GLY A 177 1.52 -6.21 16.42
N ARG A 178 2.43 -5.23 16.24
CA ARG A 178 2.41 -3.97 17.00
C ARG A 178 1.11 -3.19 16.76
N GLY A 179 0.72 -3.03 15.50
CA GLY A 179 -0.53 -2.37 15.12
C GLY A 179 -1.76 -3.03 15.73
N PHE A 180 -1.82 -4.37 15.69
CA PHE A 180 -2.88 -5.14 16.35
C PHE A 180 -2.87 -4.96 17.88
N GLY A 181 -1.68 -4.93 18.50
CA GLY A 181 -1.54 -4.69 19.94
C GLY A 181 -2.09 -3.32 20.37
N HIS A 182 -1.87 -2.26 19.59
CA HIS A 182 -2.45 -0.95 19.87
C HIS A 182 -3.98 -1.00 19.85
N PHE A 183 -4.56 -1.63 18.82
CA PHE A 183 -6.01 -1.82 18.74
C PHE A 183 -6.55 -2.60 19.94
N ALA A 184 -5.94 -3.75 20.26
CA ALA A 184 -6.37 -4.60 21.36
C ALA A 184 -6.27 -3.87 22.71
N GLY A 185 -5.21 -3.10 22.93
CA GLY A 185 -5.02 -2.29 24.13
C GLY A 185 -6.12 -1.24 24.30
N VAL A 186 -6.37 -0.42 23.28
CA VAL A 186 -7.43 0.61 23.32
C VAL A 186 -8.82 -0.03 23.47
N TYR A 187 -9.08 -1.11 22.75
CA TYR A 187 -10.35 -1.84 22.84
C TYR A 187 -10.60 -2.35 24.27
N CYS A 188 -9.60 -2.99 24.89
CA CYS A 188 -9.70 -3.47 26.26
C CYS A 188 -9.85 -2.34 27.28
N ALA A 189 -9.12 -1.23 27.12
CA ALA A 189 -9.20 -0.07 28.01
C ALA A 189 -10.58 0.62 27.97
N THR A 190 -11.27 0.57 26.82
CA THR A 190 -12.59 1.18 26.65
C THR A 190 -13.75 0.23 26.95
N LYS A 191 -13.49 -1.08 27.04
CA LYS A 191 -14.54 -2.08 27.25
C LYS A 191 -15.16 -1.97 28.64
N GLY A 192 -16.44 -1.58 28.67
CA GLY A 192 -17.25 -1.61 29.90
C GLY A 192 -17.05 -0.41 30.83
N ILE A 193 -16.36 0.64 30.37
CA ILE A 193 -16.30 1.90 31.13
C ILE A 193 -17.72 2.51 31.23
N PRO A 194 -18.12 3.04 32.41
CA PRO A 194 -19.43 3.66 32.57
C PRO A 194 -19.50 4.97 31.77
N SER A 195 -20.70 5.42 31.42
CA SER A 195 -20.87 6.78 30.89
C SER A 195 -20.52 7.82 31.98
N THR A 196 -19.89 8.96 31.67
CA THR A 196 -19.52 9.52 30.35
C THR A 196 -17.99 9.56 30.14
N TYR A 197 -17.32 10.67 30.49
CA TYR A 197 -15.86 10.76 30.45
C TYR A 197 -15.26 10.05 31.67
N ASN A 198 -14.25 9.21 31.42
CA ASN A 198 -13.43 8.59 32.44
C ASN A 198 -11.95 8.81 32.08
N LYS A 199 -11.09 8.91 33.08
CA LYS A 199 -9.66 9.15 32.89
C LYS A 199 -8.98 8.04 32.09
N ASP A 200 -9.55 6.82 32.10
CA ASP A 200 -9.17 5.67 31.29
C ASP A 200 -9.06 6.00 29.79
N LEU A 201 -9.90 6.91 29.28
CA LEU A 201 -9.87 7.34 27.87
C LEU A 201 -8.55 8.01 27.48
N GLN A 202 -7.78 8.48 28.45
CA GLN A 202 -6.47 9.07 28.24
C GLN A 202 -5.47 8.05 27.66
N GLU A 203 -5.62 6.77 27.96
CA GLU A 203 -4.78 5.68 27.43
C GLU A 203 -4.95 5.43 25.92
N SER A 204 -5.88 6.13 25.26
CA SER A 204 -6.05 6.05 23.80
C SER A 204 -4.96 6.81 23.02
N TRP A 205 -4.32 7.81 23.63
CA TRP A 205 -3.41 8.72 22.93
C TRP A 205 -2.09 8.07 22.54
N GLU A 206 -1.38 7.45 23.47
CA GLU A 206 -0.06 6.88 23.19
C GLU A 206 -0.11 5.79 22.11
N PRO A 207 -1.05 4.81 22.18
CA PRO A 207 -1.19 3.81 21.12
C PRO A 207 -1.59 4.43 19.79
N MET A 208 -2.42 5.48 19.79
CA MET A 208 -2.83 6.17 18.56
C MET A 208 -1.66 6.90 17.90
N LEU A 209 -0.89 7.69 18.66
CA LEU A 209 0.29 8.41 18.15
C LEU A 209 1.30 7.43 17.56
N ASP A 210 1.57 6.34 18.26
CA ASP A 210 2.51 5.31 17.80
C ASP A 210 1.95 4.51 16.61
N HIS A 211 0.64 4.29 16.55
CA HIS A 211 0.00 3.62 15.41
C HIS A 211 0.12 4.45 14.14
N VAL A 212 -0.20 5.75 14.21
CA VAL A 212 -0.07 6.67 13.07
C VAL A 212 1.36 6.68 12.54
N LYS A 213 2.35 6.82 13.43
CA LYS A 213 3.77 6.76 13.04
C LYS A 213 4.12 5.41 12.41
N THR A 214 3.71 4.32 13.06
CA THR A 214 3.99 2.95 12.60
C THR A 214 3.45 2.70 11.21
N VAL A 215 2.19 3.07 10.93
CA VAL A 215 1.57 2.89 9.60
C VAL A 215 2.26 3.79 8.56
N SER A 216 2.47 5.06 8.87
CA SER A 216 3.11 6.01 7.96
C SER A 216 4.51 5.58 7.54
N ASP A 217 5.35 5.18 8.50
CA ASP A 217 6.70 4.67 8.21
C ASP A 217 6.64 3.35 7.43
N SER A 218 5.71 2.46 7.77
CA SER A 218 5.59 1.15 7.12
C SER A 218 5.24 1.27 5.64
N VAL A 219 4.32 2.16 5.27
CA VAL A 219 3.96 2.37 3.85
C VAL A 219 5.16 2.94 3.08
N GLN A 220 5.90 3.88 3.66
CA GLN A 220 7.09 4.45 3.02
C GLN A 220 8.22 3.42 2.85
N ILE A 221 8.46 2.58 3.86
CA ILE A 221 9.43 1.47 3.77
C ILE A 221 9.00 0.49 2.68
N ALA A 222 7.73 0.09 2.65
CA ALA A 222 7.20 -0.81 1.62
C ALA A 222 7.39 -0.21 0.22
N ASN A 223 7.14 1.09 0.07
CA ASN A 223 7.37 1.81 -1.17
C ASN A 223 8.84 1.81 -1.59
N GLY A 224 9.78 2.12 -0.69
CA GLY A 224 11.21 2.09 -0.99
C GLY A 224 11.74 0.70 -1.33
N ILE A 225 11.22 -0.34 -0.69
CA ILE A 225 11.54 -1.73 -1.03
C ILE A 225 11.04 -2.05 -2.44
N LEU A 226 9.76 -1.75 -2.71
CA LEU A 226 9.18 -2.08 -4.00
C LEU A 226 9.77 -1.24 -5.13
N SER A 227 10.12 0.03 -4.93
CA SER A 227 10.72 0.84 -6.00
C SER A 227 12.13 0.38 -6.39
N THR A 228 12.85 -0.31 -5.50
CA THR A 228 14.25 -0.72 -5.71
C THR A 228 14.43 -2.23 -5.90
N LEU A 229 13.42 -3.04 -5.61
CA LEU A 229 13.46 -4.50 -5.72
C LEU A 229 13.75 -4.92 -7.17
N LYS A 230 14.84 -5.67 -7.35
CA LYS A 230 15.22 -6.25 -8.64
C LYS A 230 14.71 -7.69 -8.79
N LEU A 231 14.01 -7.95 -9.88
CA LEU A 231 13.55 -9.30 -10.24
C LEU A 231 14.67 -10.12 -10.89
N ARG A 232 14.49 -11.44 -10.93
CA ARG A 232 15.39 -12.39 -11.60
C ARG A 232 14.60 -13.23 -12.62
N PRO A 233 14.31 -12.70 -13.81
CA PRO A 233 13.43 -13.34 -14.79
C PRO A 233 13.87 -14.77 -15.15
N ASP A 234 15.17 -15.01 -15.34
CA ASP A 234 15.68 -16.34 -15.65
C ASP A 234 15.37 -17.37 -14.56
N ARG A 235 15.48 -16.96 -13.29
CA ARG A 235 15.12 -17.85 -12.16
C ARG A 235 13.63 -18.05 -12.04
N MET A 236 12.84 -17.02 -12.32
CA MET A 236 11.37 -17.13 -12.36
C MET A 236 10.94 -18.09 -13.47
N ARG A 237 11.53 -17.96 -14.68
CA ARG A 237 11.25 -18.86 -15.79
C ARG A 237 11.74 -20.28 -15.54
N ALA A 238 12.95 -20.44 -14.97
CA ALA A 238 13.48 -21.76 -14.61
C ALA A 238 12.69 -22.44 -13.47
N SER A 239 11.88 -21.69 -12.73
CA SER A 239 10.97 -22.26 -11.71
C SER A 239 9.66 -22.81 -12.30
N LEU A 240 9.37 -22.52 -13.58
CA LEU A 240 8.23 -23.10 -14.26
C LEU A 240 8.45 -24.60 -14.46
N ASN A 241 7.43 -25.37 -14.12
CA ASN A 241 7.44 -26.82 -14.20
C ASN A 241 6.26 -27.28 -15.09
N PRO A 242 6.47 -28.19 -16.05
CA PRO A 242 5.40 -28.71 -16.89
C PRO A 242 4.19 -29.26 -16.13
N LEU A 243 4.39 -29.75 -14.89
CA LEU A 243 3.29 -30.18 -14.01
C LEU A 243 2.30 -29.06 -13.68
N LEU A 244 2.71 -27.78 -13.74
CA LEU A 244 1.79 -26.64 -13.59
C LEU A 244 0.73 -26.60 -14.71
N LEU A 245 1.05 -27.14 -15.89
CA LEU A 245 0.17 -27.19 -17.06
C LEU A 245 -0.78 -28.39 -17.05
N ALA A 246 -0.77 -29.22 -16.00
CA ALA A 246 -1.72 -30.33 -15.87
C ALA A 246 -3.17 -29.81 -15.85
N THR A 247 -3.40 -28.66 -15.19
CA THR A 247 -4.71 -28.00 -15.21
C THR A 247 -5.11 -27.59 -16.63
N ASP A 248 -4.17 -27.08 -17.43
CA ASP A 248 -4.40 -26.69 -18.82
C ASP A 248 -4.71 -27.90 -19.71
N VAL A 249 -4.12 -29.07 -19.43
CA VAL A 249 -4.46 -30.36 -20.07
C VAL A 249 -5.90 -30.75 -19.75
N ALA A 250 -6.33 -30.61 -18.49
CA ALA A 250 -7.71 -30.85 -18.10
C ALA A 250 -8.67 -29.86 -18.79
N ASP A 251 -8.32 -28.58 -18.86
CA ASP A 251 -9.10 -27.53 -19.52
C ASP A 251 -9.26 -27.79 -21.02
N ALA A 252 -8.21 -28.28 -21.69
CA ALA A 252 -8.27 -28.64 -23.11
C ALA A 252 -9.29 -29.76 -23.37
N LEU A 253 -9.37 -30.75 -22.49
CA LEU A 253 -10.37 -31.81 -22.57
C LEU A 253 -11.80 -31.29 -22.27
N VAL A 254 -11.95 -30.35 -21.33
CA VAL A 254 -13.25 -29.72 -21.06
C VAL A 254 -13.75 -28.97 -22.30
N LYS A 255 -12.87 -28.26 -23.01
CA LYS A 255 -13.22 -27.50 -24.22
C LYS A 255 -13.78 -28.37 -25.34
N ILE A 256 -13.42 -29.64 -25.40
CA ILE A 256 -13.96 -30.60 -26.39
C ILE A 256 -15.14 -31.44 -25.84
N GLY A 257 -15.67 -31.08 -24.68
CA GLY A 257 -16.88 -31.66 -24.11
C GLY A 257 -16.68 -32.81 -23.13
N VAL A 258 -15.44 -33.09 -22.70
CA VAL A 258 -15.21 -34.08 -21.64
C VAL A 258 -15.67 -33.52 -20.28
N PRO A 259 -16.49 -34.23 -19.51
CA PRO A 259 -16.94 -33.76 -18.20
C PRO A 259 -15.77 -33.45 -17.25
N PHE A 260 -15.84 -32.31 -16.56
CA PHE A 260 -14.76 -31.80 -15.68
C PHE A 260 -14.23 -32.81 -14.64
N ARG A 261 -15.13 -33.62 -14.06
CA ARG A 261 -14.74 -34.66 -13.09
C ARG A 261 -13.85 -35.72 -13.74
N GLU A 262 -14.08 -36.02 -15.01
CA GLU A 262 -13.32 -36.99 -15.79
C GLU A 262 -11.97 -36.40 -16.25
N THR A 263 -11.93 -35.12 -16.65
CA THR A 263 -10.69 -34.48 -17.12
C THR A 263 -9.60 -34.43 -16.05
N HIS A 264 -9.96 -34.25 -14.79
CA HIS A 264 -9.01 -34.32 -13.67
C HIS A 264 -8.40 -35.72 -13.50
N HIS A 265 -9.21 -36.77 -13.65
CA HIS A 265 -8.71 -38.14 -13.63
C HIS A 265 -7.80 -38.44 -14.82
N ILE A 266 -8.15 -37.95 -16.02
CA ILE A 266 -7.34 -38.11 -17.22
C ILE A 266 -6.01 -37.36 -17.07
N SER A 267 -6.03 -36.09 -16.68
CA SER A 267 -4.81 -35.31 -16.42
C SER A 267 -3.95 -35.92 -15.31
N GLY A 268 -4.55 -36.47 -14.26
CA GLY A 268 -3.83 -37.18 -13.21
C GLY A 268 -3.09 -38.42 -13.74
N ARG A 269 -3.70 -39.15 -14.69
CA ARG A 269 -3.03 -40.28 -15.37
C ARG A 269 -1.89 -39.81 -16.30
N VAL A 270 -2.00 -38.64 -16.91
CA VAL A 270 -0.91 -38.02 -17.68
C VAL A 270 0.28 -37.71 -16.77
N VAL A 271 0.04 -37.11 -15.60
CA VAL A 271 1.08 -36.85 -14.59
C VAL A 271 1.70 -38.16 -14.11
N ALA A 272 0.90 -39.17 -13.74
CA ALA A 272 1.39 -40.47 -13.32
C ALA A 272 2.24 -41.15 -14.40
N LYS A 273 1.88 -40.99 -15.68
CA LYS A 273 2.65 -41.56 -16.80
C LYS A 273 3.99 -40.85 -17.01
N SER A 274 4.02 -39.53 -16.83
CA SER A 274 5.25 -38.73 -16.84
C SER A 274 6.21 -39.18 -15.72
N GLU A 275 5.68 -39.41 -14.51
CA GLU A 275 6.47 -39.93 -13.37
C GLU A 275 6.98 -41.35 -13.60
N GLU A 276 6.12 -42.26 -14.10
CA GLU A 276 6.47 -43.66 -14.41
C GLU A 276 7.64 -43.74 -15.40
N LEU A 277 7.62 -42.90 -16.43
CA LEU A 277 8.63 -42.89 -17.50
C LEU A 277 9.86 -42.03 -17.16
N GLY A 278 9.81 -41.23 -16.09
CA GLY A 278 10.89 -40.31 -15.72
C GLY A 278 11.14 -39.20 -16.76
N ILE A 279 10.14 -38.85 -17.57
CA ILE A 279 10.22 -37.78 -18.56
C ILE A 279 9.22 -36.66 -18.24
N PRO A 280 9.56 -35.39 -18.48
CA PRO A 280 8.64 -34.27 -18.30
C PRO A 280 7.33 -34.43 -19.09
N MET A 281 6.22 -33.92 -18.52
CA MET A 281 4.88 -34.11 -19.06
C MET A 281 4.71 -33.54 -20.48
N ASP A 282 5.39 -32.44 -20.79
CA ASP A 282 5.45 -31.79 -22.09
C ASP A 282 6.24 -32.58 -23.16
N GLN A 283 6.95 -33.64 -22.74
CA GLN A 283 7.69 -34.53 -23.64
C GLN A 283 6.93 -35.82 -23.96
N LEU A 284 5.75 -36.05 -23.38
CA LEU A 284 4.90 -37.17 -23.75
C LEU A 284 4.47 -37.06 -25.23
N SER A 285 4.55 -38.17 -25.96
CA SER A 285 4.13 -38.22 -27.36
C SER A 285 2.60 -38.16 -27.47
N LEU A 286 2.08 -37.77 -28.64
CA LEU A 286 0.63 -37.75 -28.87
C LEU A 286 0.04 -39.16 -28.70
N GLU A 287 0.76 -40.17 -29.17
CA GLU A 287 0.38 -41.58 -29.05
C GLU A 287 0.33 -42.01 -27.57
N GLN A 288 1.28 -41.56 -26.75
CA GLN A 288 1.29 -41.81 -25.31
C GLN A 288 0.11 -41.14 -24.60
N LEU A 289 -0.23 -39.91 -24.99
CA LEU A 289 -1.40 -39.19 -24.46
C LEU A 289 -2.70 -39.88 -24.91
N GLN A 290 -2.85 -40.20 -26.20
CA GLN A 290 -4.03 -40.87 -26.75
C GLN A 290 -4.20 -42.31 -26.20
N ALA A 291 -3.12 -42.98 -25.81
CA ALA A 291 -3.19 -44.26 -25.10
C ALA A 291 -3.79 -44.12 -23.69
N ILE A 292 -3.69 -42.95 -23.06
CA ILE A 292 -4.38 -42.64 -21.80
C ILE A 292 -5.86 -42.35 -22.08
N ASP A 293 -6.14 -41.50 -23.06
CA ASP A 293 -7.51 -41.22 -23.49
C ASP A 293 -7.58 -40.85 -24.98
N SER A 294 -8.35 -41.61 -25.76
CA SER A 294 -8.47 -41.39 -27.22
C SER A 294 -9.04 -40.03 -27.63
N ARG A 295 -9.65 -39.28 -26.70
CA ARG A 295 -10.23 -37.95 -26.97
C ARG A 295 -9.19 -36.83 -26.98
N PHE A 296 -7.93 -37.08 -26.65
CA PHE A 296 -6.90 -36.04 -26.76
C PHE A 296 -6.80 -35.51 -28.19
N PRO A 297 -6.94 -34.19 -28.41
CA PRO A 297 -6.88 -33.61 -29.74
C PRO A 297 -5.44 -33.66 -30.28
N ASP A 298 -5.29 -33.70 -31.61
CA ASP A 298 -3.96 -33.77 -32.25
C ASP A 298 -3.04 -32.59 -31.87
N ASN A 299 -3.64 -31.44 -31.55
CA ASN A 299 -2.93 -30.23 -31.14
C ASN A 299 -2.74 -30.11 -29.61
N ILE A 300 -2.93 -31.17 -28.83
CA ILE A 300 -2.78 -31.14 -27.36
C ILE A 300 -1.39 -30.65 -26.93
N LYS A 301 -0.37 -30.82 -27.76
CA LYS A 301 0.99 -30.34 -27.47
C LYS A 301 1.09 -28.82 -27.34
N ASP A 302 0.18 -28.08 -27.97
CA ASP A 302 0.13 -26.62 -27.86
C ASP A 302 -0.20 -26.14 -26.44
N VAL A 303 -0.80 -27.01 -25.62
CA VAL A 303 -1.12 -26.75 -24.21
C VAL A 303 0.15 -26.65 -23.35
N PHE A 304 1.26 -27.28 -23.78
CA PHE A 304 2.53 -27.22 -23.06
C PHE A 304 3.31 -25.92 -23.33
N ASN A 305 2.60 -24.80 -23.26
CA ASN A 305 3.12 -23.46 -23.49
C ASN A 305 2.65 -22.53 -22.37
N TYR A 306 3.59 -22.03 -21.57
CA TYR A 306 3.28 -21.20 -20.41
C TYR A 306 2.65 -19.86 -20.80
N GLU A 307 3.07 -19.28 -21.92
CA GLU A 307 2.49 -18.04 -22.45
C GLU A 307 1.03 -18.25 -22.87
N ALA A 308 0.71 -19.34 -23.58
CA ALA A 308 -0.65 -19.69 -23.95
C ALA A 308 -1.53 -20.00 -22.73
N SER A 309 -0.97 -20.64 -21.70
CA SER A 309 -1.64 -20.88 -20.43
C SER A 309 -2.10 -19.57 -19.79
N VAL A 310 -1.19 -18.59 -19.65
CA VAL A 310 -1.48 -17.26 -19.08
C VAL A 310 -2.48 -16.49 -19.95
N GLU A 311 -2.28 -16.45 -21.27
CA GLU A 311 -3.17 -15.73 -22.19
C GLU A 311 -4.58 -16.32 -22.26
N SER A 312 -4.75 -17.61 -21.98
CA SER A 312 -6.07 -18.23 -21.89
C SER A 312 -6.91 -17.72 -20.71
N ARG A 313 -6.27 -17.13 -19.69
CA ARG A 313 -6.92 -16.57 -18.50
C ARG A 313 -7.36 -15.11 -18.78
N ASN A 314 -8.23 -14.95 -19.78
CA ASN A 314 -8.63 -13.67 -20.35
C ASN A 314 -10.00 -13.14 -19.87
N ALA A 315 -10.66 -13.85 -18.96
CA ALA A 315 -11.77 -13.28 -18.22
C ALA A 315 -11.29 -12.07 -17.39
N GLN A 316 -12.22 -11.15 -17.09
CA GLN A 316 -11.93 -9.98 -16.27
C GLN A 316 -11.33 -10.40 -14.91
N GLY A 317 -10.21 -9.77 -14.53
CA GLY A 317 -9.45 -10.14 -13.33
C GLY A 317 -8.51 -11.35 -13.50
N GLY A 318 -8.46 -11.94 -14.70
CA GLY A 318 -7.52 -13.00 -15.06
C GLY A 318 -6.09 -12.50 -15.25
N THR A 319 -5.17 -13.42 -15.53
CA THR A 319 -3.73 -13.13 -15.64
C THR A 319 -3.25 -12.89 -17.08
N SER A 320 -4.13 -12.96 -18.08
CA SER A 320 -3.76 -12.60 -19.45
C SER A 320 -3.26 -11.16 -19.53
N ARG A 321 -2.42 -10.86 -20.52
CA ARG A 321 -1.91 -9.50 -20.74
C ARG A 321 -3.02 -8.47 -20.83
N ALA A 322 -4.08 -8.76 -21.58
CA ALA A 322 -5.20 -7.84 -21.76
C ALA A 322 -5.88 -7.52 -20.41
N SER A 323 -6.13 -8.55 -19.59
CA SER A 323 -6.73 -8.39 -18.26
C SER A 323 -5.82 -7.64 -17.29
N VAL A 324 -4.51 -7.87 -17.33
CA VAL A 324 -3.55 -7.15 -16.47
C VAL A 324 -3.47 -5.67 -16.85
N LEU A 325 -3.45 -5.35 -18.15
CA LEU A 325 -3.49 -3.96 -18.61
C LEU A 325 -4.79 -3.27 -18.22
N GLU A 326 -5.94 -3.94 -18.33
CA GLU A 326 -7.22 -3.42 -17.83
C GLU A 326 -7.15 -3.12 -16.33
N GLN A 327 -6.60 -4.05 -15.52
CA GLN A 327 -6.45 -3.86 -14.07
C GLN A 327 -5.54 -2.67 -13.72
N ILE A 328 -4.46 -2.46 -14.48
CA ILE A 328 -3.56 -1.31 -14.31
C ILE A 328 -4.32 -0.01 -14.58
N GLU A 329 -5.09 0.05 -15.65
CA GLU A 329 -5.87 1.25 -15.98
C GLU A 329 -6.98 1.51 -14.97
N VAL A 330 -7.65 0.48 -14.45
CA VAL A 330 -8.60 0.61 -13.33
C VAL A 330 -7.91 1.18 -12.09
N LEU A 331 -6.73 0.67 -11.73
CA LEU A 331 -5.97 1.15 -10.59
C LEU A 331 -5.54 2.61 -10.77
N LYS A 332 -5.03 2.99 -11.95
CA LYS A 332 -4.71 4.39 -12.27
C LYS A 332 -5.94 5.29 -12.17
N GLY A 333 -7.07 4.87 -12.73
CA GLY A 333 -8.33 5.62 -12.66
C GLY A 333 -8.86 5.83 -11.23
N MET A 334 -8.60 4.89 -10.32
CA MET A 334 -8.93 5.06 -8.89
C MET A 334 -8.03 6.05 -8.16
N LEU A 335 -6.80 6.26 -8.64
CA LEU A 335 -5.80 7.13 -8.01
C LEU A 335 -5.89 8.59 -8.45
N GLY A 336 -6.72 8.90 -9.46
CA GLY A 336 -6.90 10.25 -10.02
C GLY A 336 -5.80 10.65 -10.99
#